data_AF-A0A8U0HQ12-F1
#
_entry.id   AF-A0A8U0HQ12-F1
#
_cell.length_a   1.000
_cell.length_b   1.000
_cell.length_c   1.000
_cell.angle_alpha   90.00
_cell.angle_beta   90.00
_cell.angle_gamma   90.00
#
_symmetry.space_group_name_H-M   'P 1'
#
loop_
_entity.id
_entity.type
_entity.pdbx_description
1 polymer ?
#
loop_
_entity_poly.entity_id
_entity_poly.type
_entity_poly.pdbx_seq_one_letter_code
_entity_poly.pdbx_strand_id
1 'polypeptide(L)'
;MECRQCASRLERPGDYCLVCRTPNADAVVLELDRDRATLTMLDDEEVVGETHVTTTPEDGGEAGVVELRNFAGRVADEVRRKRPDEVYAAGDRDVLRATRSQLHHSFYRIGDGGEGDGAVETVLARRNDRALEVVEATPAEKLGGSHSTLIGDRAGRTAIQTVAGHPHVKKIIPGPIDAGGSGSRTGVRAKATRADENGNVRMLLRDGSSVQENRVVTTAMDRERGEQVRADLNDALAEAGLQSG
;
A
#
# COMPACT_ATOMS: atom_id res chain seq x y z
N MET A 1 1.95 30.08 7.00
CA MET A 1 2.97 29.48 6.13
C MET A 1 2.79 30.03 4.73
N GLU A 2 3.83 29.98 3.92
CA GLU A 2 3.82 30.54 2.56
C GLU A 2 4.31 29.47 1.59
N CYS A 3 3.83 29.55 0.35
CA CYS A 3 4.30 28.67 -0.71
C CYS A 3 5.80 28.92 -0.95
N ARG A 4 6.60 27.85 -1.00
CA ARG A 4 8.05 27.92 -1.21
C ARG A 4 8.44 28.58 -2.55
N GLN A 5 7.54 28.52 -3.54
CA GLN A 5 7.75 29.06 -4.89
C GLN A 5 7.31 30.52 -5.05
N CYS A 6 6.09 30.87 -4.59
CA CYS A 6 5.46 32.17 -4.89
C CYS A 6 5.10 33.01 -3.66
N ALA A 7 5.47 32.56 -2.46
CA ALA A 7 5.19 33.19 -1.18
C ALA A 7 3.69 33.43 -0.86
N SER A 8 2.76 32.88 -1.66
CA SER A 8 1.33 32.97 -1.37
C SER A 8 1.00 32.25 -0.06
N ARG A 9 0.10 32.83 0.74
CA ARG A 9 -0.30 32.23 2.02
C ARG A 9 -0.92 30.85 1.80
N LEU A 10 -0.45 29.89 2.59
CA LEU A 10 -1.01 28.55 2.71
C LEU A 10 -1.81 28.46 4.01
N GLU A 11 -2.97 27.82 3.93
CA GLU A 11 -3.85 27.62 5.09
C GLU A 11 -3.31 26.56 6.05
N ARG A 12 -2.72 25.47 5.53
CA ARG A 12 -2.13 24.38 6.32
C ARG A 12 -0.74 23.99 5.82
N PRO A 13 0.09 23.31 6.63
CA PRO A 13 1.44 22.95 6.22
C PRO A 13 1.39 21.99 5.03
N GLY A 14 2.32 22.14 4.07
CA GLY A 14 2.40 21.31 2.87
C GLY A 14 1.24 21.46 1.88
N ASP A 15 0.33 22.44 2.05
CA ASP A 15 -0.79 22.64 1.12
C ASP A 15 -0.28 22.85 -0.31
N TYR A 16 -0.95 22.21 -1.28
CA TYR A 16 -0.70 22.48 -2.69
C TYR A 16 -1.06 23.93 -3.00
N CYS A 17 -0.13 24.69 -3.59
CA CYS A 17 -0.38 26.09 -3.87
C CYS A 17 -1.34 26.25 -5.06
N LEU A 18 -2.54 26.76 -4.81
CA LEU A 18 -3.53 27.00 -5.88
C LEU A 18 -3.20 28.22 -6.75
N VAL A 19 -2.29 29.10 -6.30
CA VAL A 19 -1.86 30.29 -7.05
C VAL A 19 -0.86 29.91 -8.14
N CYS A 20 0.27 29.29 -7.77
CA CYS A 20 1.32 28.92 -8.72
C CYS A 20 1.31 27.46 -9.14
N ARG A 21 0.38 26.64 -8.62
CA ARG A 21 0.21 25.22 -8.95
C ARG A 21 1.45 24.36 -8.64
N THR A 22 2.11 24.67 -7.53
CA THR A 22 3.32 23.97 -7.09
C THR A 22 3.02 23.18 -5.81
N PRO A 23 3.49 21.91 -5.71
CA PRO A 23 3.45 21.18 -4.45
C PRO A 23 4.33 21.87 -3.39
N ASN A 24 3.96 21.72 -2.12
CA ASN A 24 4.79 22.16 -0.99
C ASN A 24 5.09 20.97 -0.04
N ALA A 25 4.74 19.76 -0.48
CA ALA A 25 5.05 18.49 0.13
C ALA A 25 4.98 17.43 -0.97
N ASP A 26 5.99 16.57 -1.05
CA ASP A 26 6.05 15.44 -2.00
C ASP A 26 5.64 14.12 -1.34
N ALA A 27 5.74 14.03 0.00
CA ALA A 27 5.24 12.91 0.79
C ALA A 27 4.40 13.33 2.01
N VAL A 28 3.55 12.41 2.44
CA VAL A 28 2.87 12.46 3.74
C VAL A 28 3.11 11.17 4.50
N VAL A 29 3.54 11.28 5.75
CA VAL A 29 3.64 10.17 6.70
C VAL A 29 2.45 10.20 7.65
N LEU A 30 1.74 9.08 7.74
CA LEU A 30 0.55 8.91 8.56
C LEU A 30 0.85 7.99 9.74
N GLU A 31 0.62 8.48 10.95
CA GLU A 31 0.53 7.66 12.16
C GLU A 31 -0.94 7.60 12.57
N LEU A 32 -1.57 6.44 12.37
CA LEU A 32 -3.01 6.26 12.46
C LEU A 32 -3.36 5.46 13.71
N ASP A 33 -3.72 6.14 14.79
CA ASP A 33 -4.35 5.51 15.96
C ASP A 33 -5.88 5.46 15.79
N ARG A 34 -6.56 4.70 16.66
CA ARG A 34 -8.00 4.50 16.57
C ARG A 34 -8.82 5.79 16.72
N ASP A 35 -8.34 6.76 17.50
CA ASP A 35 -9.00 8.03 17.81
C ASP A 35 -8.24 9.27 17.32
N ARG A 36 -7.00 9.10 16.83
CA ARG A 36 -6.13 10.19 16.39
C ARG A 36 -5.25 9.77 15.21
N ALA A 37 -5.19 10.63 14.20
CA ALA A 37 -4.26 10.52 13.10
C ALA A 37 -3.30 11.71 13.13
N THR A 38 -2.01 11.43 13.03
CA THR A 38 -0.97 12.44 12.82
C THR A 38 -0.48 12.35 11.38
N LEU A 39 -0.46 13.50 10.71
CA LEU A 39 0.00 13.66 9.34
C LEU A 39 1.23 14.55 9.36
N THR A 40 2.36 14.00 8.94
CA THR A 40 3.62 14.74 8.79
C THR A 40 3.89 14.94 7.32
N MET A 41 3.94 16.20 6.89
CA MET A 41 4.23 16.56 5.51
C MET A 41 5.74 16.66 5.33
N LEU A 42 6.25 16.00 4.30
CA LEU A 42 7.65 16.03 3.89
C LEU A 42 7.78 16.75 2.54
N ASP A 43 8.88 17.48 2.38
CA ASP A 43 9.38 17.93 1.09
C ASP A 43 10.83 17.43 0.97
N ASP A 44 11.01 16.42 0.12
CA ASP A 44 12.25 15.65 0.02
C ASP A 44 12.60 14.99 1.37
N GLU A 45 13.62 15.51 2.07
CA GLU A 45 14.06 15.04 3.39
C GLU A 45 13.63 15.95 4.54
N GLU A 46 12.96 17.08 4.25
CA GLU A 46 12.60 18.08 5.25
C GLU A 46 11.15 17.90 5.72
N VAL A 47 10.96 17.89 7.04
CA VAL A 47 9.62 18.02 7.64
C VAL A 47 9.14 19.47 7.47
N VAL A 48 8.12 19.67 6.64
CA VAL A 48 7.54 21.01 6.39
C VAL A 48 6.37 21.34 7.32
N GLY A 49 5.88 20.34 8.07
CA GLY A 49 4.96 20.55 9.18
C GLY A 49 4.11 19.32 9.51
N GLU A 50 3.23 19.50 10.49
CA GLU A 50 2.40 18.44 11.06
C GLU A 50 0.93 18.89 11.15
N THR A 51 -0.01 17.95 11.07
CA THR A 51 -1.44 18.18 11.27
C THR A 51 -2.06 16.96 11.95
N HIS A 52 -3.04 17.19 12.83
CA HIS A 52 -3.77 16.12 13.49
C HIS A 52 -5.24 16.11 13.10
N VAL A 53 -5.79 14.90 12.97
CA VAL A 53 -7.23 14.66 12.86
C VAL A 53 -7.62 13.77 14.03
N THR A 54 -8.67 14.15 14.76
CA THR A 54 -9.17 13.36 15.89
C THR A 54 -10.63 12.97 15.67
N THR A 55 -11.01 11.87 16.30
CA THR A 55 -12.36 11.34 16.36
C THR A 55 -12.66 10.80 17.77
N THR A 56 -13.91 10.46 18.04
CA THR A 56 -14.30 9.74 19.25
C THR A 56 -14.77 8.36 18.81
N PRO A 57 -14.03 7.28 19.13
CA PRO A 57 -14.42 5.94 18.72
C PRO A 57 -15.80 5.58 19.24
N GLU A 58 -16.64 5.03 18.36
CA GLU A 58 -17.95 4.49 18.71
C GLU A 58 -17.88 2.96 18.76
N ASP A 59 -18.46 2.38 19.81
CA ASP A 59 -18.40 0.94 20.07
C ASP A 59 -19.34 0.14 19.16
N GLY A 60 -18.76 -0.56 18.19
CA GLY A 60 -19.46 -1.58 17.39
C GLY A 60 -20.72 -1.11 16.65
N GLY A 61 -21.38 -2.04 15.98
CA GLY A 61 -22.62 -1.76 15.25
C GLY A 61 -22.48 -0.75 14.11
N GLU A 62 -23.60 -0.13 13.74
CA GLU A 62 -23.66 0.85 12.64
C GLU A 62 -22.89 2.14 12.96
N ALA A 63 -22.98 2.63 14.20
CA ALA A 63 -22.33 3.85 14.65
C ALA A 63 -20.80 3.75 14.52
N GLY A 64 -20.18 2.65 14.98
CA GLY A 64 -18.74 2.42 14.84
C GLY A 64 -18.27 2.36 13.39
N VAL A 65 -19.05 1.75 12.49
CA VAL A 65 -18.71 1.68 11.06
C VAL A 65 -18.78 3.06 10.40
N VAL A 66 -19.82 3.84 10.71
CA VAL A 66 -20.00 5.20 10.17
C VAL A 66 -18.92 6.14 10.70
N GLU A 67 -18.62 6.07 11.99
CA GLU A 67 -17.56 6.85 12.63
C GLU A 67 -16.20 6.57 11.99
N LEU A 68 -15.79 5.30 11.90
CA LEU A 68 -14.51 4.92 11.29
C LEU A 68 -14.40 5.41 9.85
N ARG A 69 -15.47 5.27 9.06
CA ARG A 69 -15.52 5.76 7.68
C ARG A 69 -15.34 7.27 7.61
N ASN A 70 -16.00 8.02 8.48
CA ASN A 70 -15.93 9.48 8.54
C ASN A 70 -14.54 9.93 8.99
N PHE A 71 -13.96 9.27 9.99
CA PHE A 71 -12.60 9.55 10.46
C PHE A 71 -11.57 9.35 9.34
N ALA A 72 -11.61 8.19 8.69
CA ALA A 72 -10.77 7.90 7.53
C ALA A 72 -10.97 8.90 6.37
N GLY A 73 -12.21 9.36 6.16
CA GLY A 73 -12.50 10.38 5.15
C GLY A 73 -11.86 11.72 5.45
N ARG A 74 -11.88 12.16 6.71
CA ARG A 74 -11.20 13.39 7.16
C ARG A 74 -9.70 13.30 7.00
N VAL A 75 -9.10 12.15 7.31
CA VAL A 75 -7.67 11.91 7.07
C VAL A 75 -7.36 11.98 5.57
N ALA A 76 -8.16 11.32 4.74
CA ALA A 76 -7.97 11.33 3.29
C ALA A 76 -8.09 12.74 2.68
N ASP A 77 -9.00 13.58 3.20
CA ASP A 77 -9.14 14.97 2.75
C ASP A 77 -7.92 15.83 3.10
N GLU A 78 -7.31 15.64 4.27
CA GLU A 78 -6.06 16.31 4.60
C GLU A 78 -4.92 15.90 3.66
N VAL A 79 -4.81 14.62 3.30
CA VAL A 79 -3.80 14.13 2.35
C VAL A 79 -4.04 14.73 0.95
N ARG A 80 -5.27 14.68 0.43
CA ARG A 80 -5.62 15.20 -0.90
C ARG A 80 -5.32 16.68 -1.05
N ARG A 81 -5.41 17.44 0.04
CA ARG A 81 -5.09 18.87 0.08
C ARG A 81 -3.62 19.16 -0.22
N LYS A 82 -2.71 18.22 0.13
CA LYS A 82 -1.26 18.35 -0.12
C LYS A 82 -0.88 17.92 -1.53
N ARG A 83 -1.66 16.98 -2.10
CA ARG A 83 -1.38 16.32 -3.38
C ARG A 83 0.03 15.70 -3.42
N PRO A 84 0.37 14.85 -2.45
CA PRO A 84 1.69 14.24 -2.42
C PRO A 84 1.81 13.19 -3.53
N ASP A 85 3.04 12.91 -3.92
CA ASP A 85 3.35 11.79 -4.80
C ASP A 85 3.23 10.47 -4.03
N GLU A 86 3.60 10.47 -2.74
CA GLU A 86 3.66 9.28 -1.90
C GLU A 86 3.00 9.48 -0.53
N VAL A 87 2.32 8.44 -0.05
CA VAL A 87 1.75 8.38 1.30
C VAL A 87 2.31 7.17 2.00
N TYR A 88 2.95 7.37 3.15
CA TYR A 88 3.39 6.30 4.03
C TYR A 88 2.50 6.23 5.25
N ALA A 89 2.17 5.05 5.74
CA ALA A 89 1.27 4.92 6.87
C ALA A 89 1.63 3.76 7.80
N ALA A 90 1.49 4.00 9.10
CA ALA A 90 1.63 3.03 10.18
C ALA A 90 0.47 3.15 11.18
N GLY A 91 0.30 2.14 12.04
CA GLY A 91 -0.67 2.15 13.14
C GLY A 91 -1.84 1.17 12.99
N ASP A 92 -3.00 1.56 13.51
CA ASP A 92 -4.22 0.76 13.61
C ASP A 92 -4.67 0.23 12.24
N ARG A 93 -4.91 -1.08 12.19
CA ARG A 93 -5.19 -1.81 10.95
C ARG A 93 -6.54 -1.44 10.34
N ASP A 94 -7.55 -1.18 11.15
CA ASP A 94 -8.88 -0.84 10.66
C ASP A 94 -8.90 0.58 10.12
N VAL A 95 -8.20 1.50 10.78
CA VAL A 95 -8.02 2.89 10.29
C VAL A 95 -7.19 2.93 9.02
N LEU A 96 -6.08 2.17 8.95
CA LEU A 96 -5.26 2.04 7.73
C LEU A 96 -6.11 1.59 6.55
N ARG A 97 -6.87 0.50 6.71
CA ARG A 97 -7.73 -0.04 5.65
C ARG A 97 -8.80 0.96 5.22
N ALA A 98 -9.48 1.58 6.19
CA ALA A 98 -10.54 2.55 5.91
C ALA A 98 -9.97 3.77 5.16
N THR A 99 -8.81 4.28 5.55
CA THR A 99 -8.14 5.43 4.92
C THR A 99 -7.66 5.09 3.52
N ARG A 100 -6.98 3.94 3.35
CA ARG A 100 -6.50 3.45 2.04
C ARG A 100 -7.64 3.32 1.04
N SER A 101 -8.81 2.84 1.47
CA SER A 101 -9.98 2.69 0.59
C SER A 101 -10.49 4.01 -0.01
N GLN A 102 -10.10 5.14 0.59
CA GLN A 102 -10.52 6.48 0.18
C GLN A 102 -9.40 7.25 -0.53
N LEU A 103 -8.18 6.73 -0.60
CA LEU A 103 -7.06 7.40 -1.27
C LEU A 103 -6.77 6.79 -2.65
N HIS A 104 -6.39 7.64 -3.59
CA HIS A 104 -5.91 7.25 -4.91
C HIS A 104 -4.39 7.39 -5.06
N HIS A 105 -3.73 7.96 -4.06
CA HIS A 105 -2.28 8.11 -4.01
C HIS A 105 -1.60 6.78 -3.70
N SER A 106 -0.33 6.63 -4.08
CA SER A 106 0.50 5.50 -3.68
C SER A 106 0.56 5.44 -2.16
N PHE A 107 0.05 4.34 -1.59
CA PHE A 107 -0.10 4.15 -0.15
C PHE A 107 0.78 3.00 0.31
N TYR A 108 1.86 3.33 1.00
CA TYR A 108 2.87 2.41 1.49
C TYR A 108 2.68 2.16 2.98
N ARG A 109 2.55 0.90 3.36
CA ARG A 109 2.57 0.54 4.77
C ARG A 109 4.02 0.57 5.25
N ILE A 110 4.24 1.23 6.37
CA ILE A 110 5.45 1.05 7.15
C ILE A 110 5.11 -0.04 8.16
N GLY A 111 6.00 -1.02 8.34
CA GLY A 111 5.83 -1.99 9.42
C GLY A 111 5.70 -1.27 10.76
N ASP A 112 5.06 -1.91 11.73
CA ASP A 112 5.08 -1.46 13.12
C ASP A 112 6.55 -1.60 13.59
N GLY A 113 7.39 -0.64 13.22
CA GLY A 113 8.83 -0.65 13.47
C GLY A 113 9.06 -0.75 14.97
N GLY A 114 9.87 -1.74 15.38
CA GLY A 114 10.19 -1.96 16.78
C GLY A 114 10.75 -0.71 17.46
N GLU A 115 10.65 -0.69 18.79
CA GLU A 115 11.20 0.32 19.69
C GLU A 115 12.54 0.88 19.18
N GLY A 116 12.55 2.10 18.63
CA GLY A 116 13.77 2.70 18.11
C GLY A 116 13.57 3.97 17.32
N ASP A 117 12.98 3.88 16.12
CA ASP A 117 12.92 4.98 15.17
C ASP A 117 11.46 5.35 14.83
N GLY A 118 11.14 6.64 14.83
CA GLY A 118 9.80 7.14 14.50
C GLY A 118 9.36 6.82 13.07
N ALA A 119 8.06 6.89 12.79
CA ALA A 119 7.53 6.61 11.44
C ALA A 119 8.18 7.50 10.36
N VAL A 120 8.45 8.76 10.70
CA VAL A 120 9.17 9.72 9.85
C VAL A 120 10.60 9.28 9.57
N GLU A 121 11.35 8.89 10.61
CA GLU A 121 12.74 8.43 10.46
C GLU A 121 12.82 7.19 9.58
N THR A 122 11.88 6.26 9.74
CA THR A 122 11.78 5.07 8.87
C THR A 122 11.55 5.45 7.40
N VAL A 123 10.73 6.46 7.13
CA VAL A 123 10.49 6.96 5.76
C VAL A 123 11.72 7.64 5.19
N LEU A 124 12.38 8.51 5.96
CA LEU A 124 13.59 9.20 5.52
C LEU A 124 14.73 8.21 5.23
N ALA A 125 14.86 7.16 6.06
CA ALA A 125 15.81 6.07 5.80
C ALA A 125 15.46 5.30 4.51
N ARG A 126 14.18 5.05 4.23
CA ARG A 126 13.74 4.39 2.99
C ARG A 126 13.97 5.24 1.75
N ARG A 127 13.69 6.54 1.81
CA ARG A 127 13.82 7.47 0.68
C ARG A 127 15.27 7.69 0.24
N ASN A 128 16.20 7.66 1.19
CA ASN A 128 17.63 7.77 0.92
C ASN A 128 18.20 6.64 0.05
N ASP A 129 17.51 5.50 -0.06
CA ASP A 129 17.98 4.34 -0.80
C ASP A 129 17.21 4.17 -2.12
N ARG A 130 17.45 5.07 -3.09
CA ARG A 130 16.90 5.07 -4.47
C ARG A 130 15.47 4.50 -4.58
N ALA A 131 14.49 5.39 -4.47
CA ALA A 131 13.06 5.07 -4.54
C ALA A 131 12.71 4.10 -5.68
N LEU A 132 11.89 3.11 -5.35
CA LEU A 132 11.36 2.15 -6.31
C LEU A 132 10.48 2.87 -7.33
N GLU A 133 10.69 2.61 -8.62
CA GLU A 133 9.82 3.13 -9.68
C GLU A 133 8.35 2.73 -9.40
N VAL A 134 7.41 3.64 -9.66
CA VAL A 134 5.96 3.39 -9.53
C VAL A 134 5.38 3.08 -10.90
N VAL A 135 4.54 2.04 -10.97
CA VAL A 135 3.92 1.58 -12.21
C VAL A 135 2.49 2.08 -12.29
N GLU A 136 2.28 3.08 -13.15
CA GLU A 136 0.95 3.62 -13.51
C GLU A 136 0.24 2.73 -14.55
N ALA A 137 -0.03 1.48 -14.18
CA ALA A 137 -0.83 0.57 -14.98
C ALA A 137 -1.97 0.00 -14.14
N THR A 138 -3.15 -0.17 -14.74
CA THR A 138 -4.27 -0.82 -14.06
C THR A 138 -3.93 -2.28 -13.76
N PRO A 139 -4.57 -2.90 -12.75
CA PRO A 139 -4.36 -4.32 -12.46
C PRO A 139 -4.56 -5.25 -13.66
N ALA A 140 -5.48 -4.90 -14.57
CA ALA A 140 -5.76 -5.68 -15.77
C ALA A 140 -4.61 -5.62 -16.79
N GLU A 141 -3.98 -4.45 -16.95
CA GLU A 141 -2.85 -4.23 -17.87
C GLU A 141 -1.57 -4.93 -17.39
N LYS A 142 -1.44 -5.15 -16.07
CA LYS A 142 -0.30 -5.83 -15.47
C LYS A 142 -0.33 -7.35 -15.68
N LEU A 143 -1.46 -7.94 -16.06
CA LEU A 143 -1.54 -9.38 -16.34
C LEU A 143 -1.03 -9.67 -17.75
N GLY A 144 -0.08 -10.58 -17.90
CA GLY A 144 0.40 -10.97 -19.23
C GLY A 144 1.02 -12.37 -19.29
N GLY A 145 1.53 -12.73 -20.47
CA GLY A 145 2.03 -14.07 -20.75
C GLY A 145 1.02 -14.93 -21.52
N SER A 146 1.43 -16.13 -21.90
CA SER A 146 0.61 -17.04 -22.72
C SER A 146 -0.46 -17.78 -21.93
N HIS A 147 -0.28 -17.90 -20.61
CA HIS A 147 -1.25 -18.52 -19.71
C HIS A 147 -2.11 -17.43 -19.09
N SER A 148 -3.43 -17.49 -19.34
CA SER A 148 -4.42 -16.58 -18.74
C SER A 148 -5.33 -17.27 -17.72
N THR A 149 -5.29 -18.60 -17.68
CA THR A 149 -6.08 -19.41 -16.74
C THR A 149 -5.49 -19.33 -15.34
N LEU A 150 -6.36 -19.10 -14.35
CA LEU A 150 -6.01 -19.01 -12.93
C LEU A 150 -6.78 -20.07 -12.14
N ILE A 151 -6.13 -20.70 -11.15
CA ILE A 151 -6.82 -21.60 -10.21
C ILE A 151 -7.61 -20.81 -9.16
N GLY A 152 -8.64 -21.43 -8.56
CA GLY A 152 -9.37 -20.85 -7.44
C GLY A 152 -10.46 -19.83 -7.80
N ASP A 153 -10.97 -19.85 -9.03
CA ASP A 153 -12.08 -19.03 -9.52
C ASP A 153 -11.98 -17.55 -9.08
N ARG A 154 -12.99 -17.08 -8.32
CA ARG A 154 -13.07 -15.70 -7.82
C ARG A 154 -11.95 -15.38 -6.85
N ALA A 155 -11.57 -16.29 -5.96
CA ALA A 155 -10.53 -16.03 -4.98
C ALA A 155 -9.14 -15.96 -5.64
N GLY A 156 -8.88 -16.78 -6.67
CA GLY A 156 -7.69 -16.66 -7.51
C GLY A 156 -7.64 -15.33 -8.27
N ARG A 157 -8.78 -14.89 -8.81
CA ARG A 157 -8.90 -13.56 -9.43
C ARG A 157 -8.61 -12.45 -8.42
N THR A 158 -9.17 -12.52 -7.21
CA THR A 158 -8.91 -11.55 -6.13
C THR A 158 -7.43 -11.50 -5.79
N ALA A 159 -6.75 -12.64 -5.64
CA ALA A 159 -5.32 -12.68 -5.35
C ALA A 159 -4.48 -11.92 -6.39
N ILE A 160 -4.75 -12.16 -7.67
CA ILE A 160 -4.07 -11.48 -8.78
C ILE A 160 -4.35 -9.99 -8.77
N GLN A 161 -5.61 -9.57 -8.55
CA GLN A 161 -5.97 -8.15 -8.48
C GLN A 161 -5.29 -7.45 -7.30
N THR A 162 -5.23 -8.10 -6.14
CA THR A 162 -4.53 -7.58 -4.96
C THR A 162 -3.05 -7.34 -5.25
N VAL A 163 -2.35 -8.32 -5.84
CA VAL A 163 -0.92 -8.17 -6.17
C VAL A 163 -0.71 -7.18 -7.31
N ALA A 164 -1.54 -7.19 -8.35
CA ALA A 164 -1.41 -6.28 -9.48
C ALA A 164 -1.73 -4.82 -9.10
N GLY A 165 -2.55 -4.61 -8.07
CA GLY A 165 -2.79 -3.27 -7.50
C GLY A 165 -1.57 -2.63 -6.85
N HIS A 166 -0.49 -3.39 -6.60
CA HIS A 166 0.70 -2.86 -5.96
C HIS A 166 1.49 -1.94 -6.92
N PRO A 167 1.91 -0.74 -6.47
CA PRO A 167 2.59 0.26 -7.31
C PRO A 167 3.91 -0.26 -7.89
N HIS A 168 4.63 -1.09 -7.15
CA HIS A 168 5.91 -1.65 -7.58
C HIS A 168 5.80 -2.96 -8.37
N VAL A 169 4.59 -3.40 -8.72
CA VAL A 169 4.42 -4.57 -9.60
C VAL A 169 4.27 -4.10 -11.04
N LYS A 170 5.26 -4.44 -11.87
CA LYS A 170 5.29 -4.16 -13.32
C LYS A 170 4.37 -5.12 -14.07
N LYS A 171 4.44 -6.40 -13.71
CA LYS A 171 3.77 -7.45 -14.48
C LYS A 171 3.57 -8.72 -13.64
N ILE A 172 2.46 -9.40 -13.86
CA ILE A 172 2.21 -10.75 -13.36
C ILE A 172 2.11 -11.69 -14.54
N ILE A 173 2.87 -12.79 -14.49
CA ILE A 173 2.92 -13.81 -15.52
C ILE A 173 2.44 -15.13 -14.89
N PRO A 174 1.21 -15.58 -15.21
CA PRO A 174 0.73 -16.87 -14.71
C PRO A 174 1.57 -18.02 -15.24
N GLY A 175 1.92 -18.93 -14.35
CA GLY A 175 2.61 -20.17 -14.70
C GLY A 175 1.65 -21.33 -14.95
N PRO A 176 2.21 -22.50 -15.28
CA PRO A 176 1.43 -23.73 -15.43
C PRO A 176 0.74 -24.11 -14.11
N ILE A 177 -0.31 -24.93 -14.24
CA ILE A 177 -1.08 -25.45 -13.11
C ILE A 177 -0.65 -26.89 -12.87
N ASP A 178 -0.08 -27.14 -11.69
CA ASP A 178 0.23 -28.48 -11.22
C ASP A 178 -0.95 -28.99 -10.38
N ALA A 179 -1.79 -29.82 -11.01
CA ALA A 179 -2.94 -30.43 -10.35
C ALA A 179 -2.55 -31.76 -9.69
N GLY A 180 -2.51 -31.81 -8.35
CA GLY A 180 -2.55 -33.07 -7.62
C GLY A 180 -3.96 -33.66 -7.62
N GLY A 181 -4.10 -34.99 -7.46
CA GLY A 181 -5.39 -35.71 -7.51
C GLY A 181 -6.49 -35.14 -6.60
N SER A 182 -7.72 -35.66 -6.76
CA SER A 182 -8.97 -35.18 -6.15
C SER A 182 -8.87 -34.86 -4.65
N GLY A 183 -8.52 -33.61 -4.33
CA GLY A 183 -8.38 -33.09 -2.97
C GLY A 183 -9.61 -32.28 -2.57
N SER A 184 -9.92 -32.31 -1.27
CA SER A 184 -10.99 -31.54 -0.62
C SER A 184 -11.00 -30.07 -1.03
N ARG A 185 -12.21 -29.47 -1.17
CA ARG A 185 -12.45 -28.04 -1.37
C ARG A 185 -11.99 -27.21 -0.14
N THR A 186 -10.68 -27.15 0.10
CA THR A 186 -10.09 -26.19 1.03
C THR A 186 -9.97 -24.85 0.31
N GLY A 187 -10.27 -23.75 1.00
CA GLY A 187 -10.26 -22.41 0.41
C GLY A 187 -8.92 -22.06 -0.26
N VAL A 188 -8.99 -21.15 -1.22
CA VAL A 188 -7.83 -20.68 -1.98
C VAL A 188 -6.88 -19.92 -1.08
N ARG A 189 -5.59 -20.23 -1.17
CA ARG A 189 -4.51 -19.55 -0.45
C ARG A 189 -3.49 -18.96 -1.40
N ALA A 190 -2.95 -17.80 -1.05
CA ALA A 190 -1.98 -17.07 -1.84
C ALA A 190 -0.79 -16.61 -0.99
N LYS A 191 0.44 -16.74 -1.48
CA LYS A 191 1.63 -16.24 -0.80
C LYS A 191 2.68 -15.74 -1.78
N ALA A 192 3.27 -14.59 -1.50
CA ALA A 192 4.48 -14.12 -2.18
C ALA A 192 5.73 -14.76 -1.52
N THR A 193 6.50 -15.48 -2.32
CA THR A 193 7.75 -16.15 -1.92
C THR A 193 8.92 -15.19 -1.93
N ARG A 194 10.05 -15.64 -1.36
CA ARG A 194 11.34 -14.92 -1.34
C ARG A 194 11.66 -14.30 -2.71
N ALA A 195 12.19 -13.07 -2.67
CA ALA A 195 12.65 -12.36 -3.84
C ALA A 195 13.91 -12.99 -4.45
N ASP A 196 14.03 -12.91 -5.77
CA ASP A 196 15.25 -13.25 -6.49
C ASP A 196 16.29 -12.13 -6.39
N GLU A 197 17.47 -12.36 -6.98
CA GLU A 197 18.57 -11.38 -6.95
C GLU A 197 18.23 -10.05 -7.63
N ASN A 198 17.25 -10.06 -8.54
CA ASN A 198 16.78 -8.86 -9.25
C ASN A 198 15.55 -8.25 -8.57
N GLY A 199 15.17 -8.74 -7.38
CA GLY A 199 14.05 -8.23 -6.61
C GLY A 199 12.66 -8.67 -7.08
N ASN A 200 12.56 -9.60 -8.04
CA ASN A 200 11.27 -10.15 -8.45
C ASN A 200 10.83 -11.23 -7.47
N VAL A 201 9.52 -11.43 -7.32
CA VAL A 201 8.97 -12.46 -6.43
C VAL A 201 8.15 -13.49 -7.22
N ARG A 202 7.83 -14.62 -6.59
CA ARG A 202 6.82 -15.54 -7.10
C ARG A 202 5.60 -15.52 -6.18
N MET A 203 4.41 -15.57 -6.75
CA MET A 203 3.17 -15.74 -6.00
C MET A 203 2.66 -17.16 -6.21
N LEU A 204 2.58 -17.92 -5.13
CA LEU A 204 1.98 -19.24 -5.12
C LEU A 204 0.48 -19.11 -4.84
N LEU A 205 -0.35 -19.58 -5.76
CA LEU A 205 -1.75 -19.88 -5.53
C LEU A 205 -1.90 -21.35 -5.22
N ARG A 206 -2.72 -21.69 -4.23
CA ARG A 206 -3.08 -23.06 -3.88
C ARG A 206 -4.59 -23.18 -3.74
N ASP A 207 -5.16 -24.18 -4.40
CA ASP A 207 -6.56 -24.57 -4.30
C ASP A 207 -6.62 -26.09 -4.15
N GLY A 208 -6.91 -26.56 -2.93
CA GLY A 208 -6.73 -27.97 -2.57
C GLY A 208 -5.31 -28.47 -2.84
N SER A 209 -5.21 -29.49 -3.69
CA SER A 209 -3.96 -30.12 -4.17
C SER A 209 -3.39 -29.45 -5.42
N SER A 210 -4.09 -28.47 -6.00
CA SER A 210 -3.62 -27.74 -7.18
C SER A 210 -2.76 -26.56 -6.76
N VAL A 211 -1.62 -26.40 -7.43
CA VAL A 211 -0.69 -25.30 -7.21
C VAL A 211 -0.46 -24.57 -8.52
N GLN A 212 -0.45 -23.25 -8.48
CA GLN A 212 -0.04 -22.41 -9.60
C GLN A 212 0.97 -21.40 -9.11
N GLU A 213 2.13 -21.38 -9.76
CA GLU A 213 3.18 -20.43 -9.48
C GLU A 213 3.14 -19.30 -10.49
N ASN A 214 2.99 -18.07 -10.01
CA ASN A 214 2.86 -16.88 -10.84
C ASN A 214 4.11 -16.01 -10.64
N ARG A 215 4.79 -15.65 -11.72
CA ARG A 215 5.94 -14.75 -11.63
C ARG A 215 5.44 -13.31 -11.49
N VAL A 216 5.95 -12.59 -10.49
CA VAL A 216 5.62 -11.19 -10.23
C VAL A 216 6.89 -10.37 -10.49
N VAL A 217 6.87 -9.64 -11.60
CA VAL A 217 7.95 -8.72 -11.99
C VAL A 217 7.75 -7.42 -11.24
N THR A 218 8.77 -6.99 -10.49
CA THR A 218 8.70 -5.80 -9.65
C THR A 218 9.56 -4.67 -10.22
N THR A 219 9.49 -3.50 -9.60
CA THR A 219 10.40 -2.38 -9.84
C THR A 219 11.66 -2.43 -8.98
N ALA A 220 11.77 -3.42 -8.09
CA ALA A 220 12.96 -3.65 -7.32
C ALA A 220 14.14 -3.98 -8.25
N MET A 221 15.32 -3.50 -7.85
CA MET A 221 16.57 -3.68 -8.59
C MET A 221 17.50 -4.70 -7.91
N ASP A 222 17.11 -5.19 -6.73
CA ASP A 222 17.86 -6.15 -5.94
C ASP A 222 16.95 -6.94 -4.99
N ARG A 223 17.52 -7.96 -4.37
CA ARG A 223 16.83 -8.84 -3.42
C ARG A 223 16.27 -8.11 -2.21
N GLU A 224 16.99 -7.14 -1.65
CA GLU A 224 16.57 -6.47 -0.41
C GLU A 224 15.29 -5.66 -0.64
N ARG A 225 15.28 -4.85 -1.70
CA ARG A 225 14.08 -4.14 -2.15
C ARG A 225 12.96 -5.09 -2.57
N GLY A 226 13.31 -6.22 -3.19
CA GLY A 226 12.35 -7.26 -3.52
C GLY A 226 11.69 -7.89 -2.29
N GLU A 227 12.43 -8.05 -1.19
CA GLU A 227 11.91 -8.54 0.08
C GLU A 227 10.95 -7.55 0.74
N GLN A 228 11.19 -6.23 0.58
CA GLN A 228 10.26 -5.20 1.02
C GLN A 228 8.94 -5.30 0.23
N VAL A 229 9.00 -5.34 -1.11
CA VAL A 229 7.80 -5.55 -1.94
C VAL A 229 7.11 -6.88 -1.58
N ARG A 230 7.87 -7.94 -1.30
CA ARG A 230 7.31 -9.22 -0.86
C ARG A 230 6.51 -9.09 0.44
N ALA A 231 6.99 -8.31 1.42
CA ALA A 231 6.29 -8.10 2.67
C ALA A 231 4.95 -7.40 2.42
N ASP A 232 4.97 -6.29 1.68
CA ASP A 232 3.78 -5.51 1.32
C ASP A 232 2.74 -6.37 0.57
N LEU A 233 3.19 -7.21 -0.36
CA LEU A 233 2.33 -8.13 -1.09
C LEU A 233 1.69 -9.19 -0.18
N ASN A 234 2.43 -9.73 0.79
CA ASN A 234 1.88 -10.71 1.72
C ASN A 234 0.87 -10.07 2.67
N ASP A 235 1.13 -8.85 3.14
CA ASP A 235 0.18 -8.10 3.97
C ASP A 235 -1.12 -7.84 3.21
N ALA A 236 -1.03 -7.39 1.96
CA ALA A 236 -2.21 -7.17 1.10
C ALA A 236 -3.01 -8.47 0.85
N LEU A 237 -2.32 -9.61 0.67
CA LEU A 237 -2.97 -10.91 0.51
C LEU A 237 -3.63 -11.40 1.80
N ALA A 238 -3.03 -11.14 2.96
CA ALA A 238 -3.62 -11.46 4.26
C ALA A 238 -4.87 -10.62 4.52
N GLU A 239 -4.83 -9.32 4.19
CA GLU A 239 -5.98 -8.42 4.27
C GLU A 239 -7.15 -8.87 3.38
N ALA A 240 -6.85 -9.47 2.22
CA ALA A 240 -7.85 -10.04 1.33
C ALA A 240 -8.42 -11.40 1.81
N GLY A 241 -7.99 -11.89 2.97
CA GLY A 241 -8.41 -13.19 3.51
C GLY A 241 -7.84 -14.39 2.75
N LEU A 242 -6.75 -14.19 1.99
CA LEU A 242 -6.12 -15.22 1.16
C LEU A 242 -4.90 -15.85 1.83
N GLN A 243 -4.59 -15.47 3.06
CA GLN A 243 -3.57 -16.09 3.90
C GLN A 243 -4.19 -16.66 5.16
N SER A 244 -3.76 -17.86 5.55
CA SER A 244 -4.07 -18.44 6.85
C SER A 244 -2.96 -19.43 7.22
N GLY A 245 -2.13 -19.04 8.20
CA GLY A 245 -1.13 -19.88 8.90
C GLY A 245 0.04 -20.36 8.07
#